data_AF-A0AAJ1F076-F1
#
_entry.id   AF-A0AAJ1F076-F1
#
_cell.length_a   1.000
_cell.length_b   1.000
_cell.length_c   1.000
_cell.angle_alpha   90.00
_cell.angle_beta   90.00
_cell.angle_gamma   90.00
#
_symmetry.space_group_name_H-M   'P 1'
#
loop_
_entity.id
_entity.type
_entity.pdbx_description
1 polymer ?
#
loop_
_entity_poly.entity_id
_entity_poly.type
_entity_poly.pdbx_seq_one_letter_code
_entity_poly.pdbx_strand_id
1 'polypeptide(L)'
;MLQLMTLLIEARPELVSKDTLMSALWPDTIVSDWSLARLVSDTRKLLDQTGNNQPLIKTVRGRGFCFVPDAHEIIDVSSQFGNRNVDSMALTPTDTLAGRRSNRFIWIFSLLLFITAFVGVRYLTSPTEPAAPSQSLHDSVQHRLDTMLALQRSLKLTKTAFEAQVRRRDELAEAIAAKQPELMSLGWEQRLRQYQPQSTADEKFIFEQIRAFTSGPLLKGNRELLALLDKHPELYEEIDLFLQLHSHLQIWLNKYDQVFRHHPEMAVLYIGVEDGVPFPTEIDKQVEEWINARQTYTTE
;
A
#
# COMPACT_ATOMS: atom_id res chain seq x y z
N MET A 1 0.16 -17.28 2.25
CA MET A 1 -0.18 -17.44 0.82
C MET A 1 -1.27 -18.49 0.61
N LEU A 2 -1.03 -19.77 0.92
CA LEU A 2 -2.02 -20.84 0.68
C LEU A 2 -3.38 -20.58 1.33
N GLN A 3 -3.40 -20.09 2.57
CA GLN A 3 -4.64 -19.70 3.26
C GLN A 3 -5.38 -18.56 2.56
N LEU A 4 -4.67 -17.49 2.14
CA LEU A 4 -5.26 -16.39 1.37
C LEU A 4 -5.90 -16.92 0.09
N MET A 5 -5.18 -17.77 -0.66
CA MET A 5 -5.73 -18.37 -1.86
C MET A 5 -6.95 -19.23 -1.57
N THR A 6 -6.91 -20.06 -0.52
CA THR A 6 -8.03 -20.90 -0.09
C THR A 6 -9.26 -20.05 0.19
N LEU A 7 -9.14 -18.98 0.98
CA LEU A 7 -10.24 -18.08 1.30
C LEU A 7 -10.86 -17.44 0.04
N LEU A 8 -10.04 -17.00 -0.92
CA LEU A 8 -10.54 -16.39 -2.15
C LEU A 8 -11.15 -17.42 -3.12
N ILE A 9 -10.61 -18.66 -3.13
CA ILE A 9 -11.07 -19.82 -3.92
C ILE A 9 -12.31 -20.48 -3.31
N GLU A 10 -12.56 -20.34 -2.02
CA GLU A 10 -13.80 -20.82 -1.40
C GLU A 10 -14.92 -19.82 -1.61
N ALA A 11 -14.61 -18.52 -1.59
CA ALA A 11 -15.59 -17.46 -1.75
C ALA A 11 -16.04 -17.22 -3.21
N ARG A 12 -15.36 -17.76 -4.23
CA ARG A 12 -15.69 -17.50 -5.64
C ARG A 12 -17.15 -17.83 -5.99
N PRO A 13 -17.81 -16.97 -6.80
CA PRO A 13 -17.29 -15.77 -7.45
C PRO A 13 -17.36 -14.50 -6.59
N GLU A 14 -17.71 -14.61 -5.31
CA GLU A 14 -17.94 -13.49 -4.41
C GLU A 14 -16.65 -12.77 -4.01
N LEU A 15 -16.83 -11.52 -3.61
CA LEU A 15 -15.76 -10.69 -3.08
C LEU A 15 -15.57 -10.97 -1.58
N VAL A 16 -14.33 -11.10 -1.16
CA VAL A 16 -13.96 -11.19 0.26
C VAL A 16 -13.44 -9.84 0.73
N SER A 17 -14.04 -9.30 1.80
CA SER A 17 -13.61 -8.01 2.34
C SER A 17 -12.25 -8.08 3.02
N LYS A 18 -11.59 -6.92 3.12
CA LYS A 18 -10.32 -6.76 3.84
C LYS A 18 -10.42 -7.25 5.27
N ASP A 19 -11.43 -6.80 6.01
CA ASP A 19 -11.64 -7.17 7.42
C ASP A 19 -11.87 -8.68 7.58
N THR A 20 -12.59 -9.30 6.65
CA THR A 20 -12.82 -10.75 6.64
C THR A 20 -11.51 -11.50 6.43
N LEU A 21 -10.69 -11.08 5.46
CA LEU A 21 -9.38 -11.68 5.22
C LEU A 21 -8.45 -11.47 6.41
N MET A 22 -8.40 -10.26 6.99
CA MET A 22 -7.55 -9.97 8.15
C MET A 22 -7.93 -10.84 9.35
N SER A 23 -9.24 -10.96 9.63
CA SER A 23 -9.75 -11.78 10.73
C SER A 23 -9.51 -13.28 10.51
N ALA A 24 -9.60 -13.76 9.27
CA ALA A 24 -9.41 -15.17 8.94
C ALA A 24 -7.93 -15.58 8.86
N LEU A 25 -7.06 -14.70 8.38
CA LEU A 25 -5.63 -14.97 8.23
C LEU A 25 -4.84 -14.76 9.52
N TRP A 26 -5.29 -13.83 10.37
CA TRP A 26 -4.62 -13.46 11.62
C TRP A 26 -5.63 -13.34 12.77
N PRO A 27 -6.31 -14.44 13.16
CA PRO A 27 -7.37 -14.39 14.18
C PRO A 27 -6.86 -13.93 15.55
N ASP A 28 -5.61 -14.28 15.89
CA ASP A 28 -5.01 -14.01 17.21
C ASP A 28 -3.82 -13.05 17.12
N THR A 29 -3.69 -12.28 16.03
CA THR A 29 -2.53 -11.41 15.83
C THR A 29 -2.96 -10.03 15.31
N ILE A 30 -2.56 -8.99 16.04
CA ILE A 30 -2.74 -7.61 15.58
C ILE A 30 -1.73 -7.35 14.47
N VAL A 31 -2.23 -7.31 13.23
CA VAL A 31 -1.44 -6.99 12.04
C VAL A 31 -1.95 -5.70 11.43
N SER A 32 -1.04 -4.91 10.86
CA SER A 32 -1.44 -3.72 10.11
C SER A 32 -1.99 -4.10 8.74
N ASP A 33 -2.75 -3.19 8.14
CA ASP A 33 -3.23 -3.26 6.75
C ASP A 33 -2.12 -3.60 5.74
N TRP A 34 -0.90 -3.16 6.02
CA TRP A 34 0.29 -3.48 5.24
C TRP A 34 0.56 -4.99 5.15
N SER A 35 0.26 -5.75 6.21
CA SER A 35 0.50 -7.19 6.24
C SER A 35 -0.37 -7.93 5.23
N LEU A 36 -1.64 -7.51 5.08
CA LEU A 36 -2.52 -8.06 4.05
C LEU A 36 -2.07 -7.63 2.66
N ALA A 37 -1.76 -6.34 2.46
CA ALA A 37 -1.27 -5.83 1.17
C ALA A 37 0.00 -6.58 0.73
N ARG A 38 0.92 -6.82 1.68
CA ARG A 38 2.14 -7.60 1.45
C ARG A 38 1.85 -9.03 1.04
N LEU A 39 0.98 -9.71 1.80
CA LEU A 39 0.59 -11.09 1.51
C LEU A 39 -0.05 -11.23 0.13
N VAL A 40 -0.93 -10.30 -0.26
CA VAL A 40 -1.58 -10.29 -1.57
C VAL A 40 -0.56 -10.07 -2.69
N SER A 41 0.35 -9.10 -2.55
CA SER A 41 1.38 -8.83 -3.56
C SER A 41 2.35 -9.99 -3.74
N ASP A 42 2.85 -10.58 -2.64
CA ASP A 42 3.73 -11.74 -2.71
C ASP A 42 3.02 -12.94 -3.34
N THR A 43 1.72 -13.11 -3.06
CA THR A 43 0.91 -14.16 -3.70
C THR A 43 0.75 -13.91 -5.20
N ARG A 44 0.48 -12.66 -5.64
CA ARG A 44 0.40 -12.32 -7.08
C ARG A 44 1.70 -12.63 -7.81
N LYS A 45 2.85 -12.21 -7.27
CA LYS A 45 4.16 -12.48 -7.89
C LYS A 45 4.41 -13.97 -8.10
N LEU A 46 4.04 -14.80 -7.12
CA LEU A 46 4.19 -16.25 -7.22
C LEU A 46 3.24 -16.85 -8.26
N LEU A 47 2.04 -16.30 -8.41
CA LEU A 47 1.10 -16.70 -9.46
C LEU A 47 1.55 -16.23 -10.85
N ASP A 48 2.11 -15.04 -10.98
CA ASP A 48 2.61 -14.50 -12.25
C ASP A 48 3.79 -15.34 -12.80
N GLN A 49 4.59 -15.95 -11.91
CA GLN A 49 5.65 -16.88 -12.29
C GLN A 49 5.16 -18.20 -12.92
N THR A 50 3.86 -18.51 -12.83
CA THR A 50 3.28 -19.72 -13.41
C THR A 50 3.02 -19.62 -14.91
N GLY A 51 3.31 -18.47 -15.54
CA GLY A 51 3.14 -18.24 -16.97
C GLY A 51 1.71 -17.91 -17.39
N ASN A 52 0.83 -17.61 -16.42
CA ASN A 52 -0.51 -17.15 -16.71
C ASN A 52 -0.50 -15.64 -17.02
N ASN A 53 -1.06 -15.23 -18.15
CA ASN A 53 -1.02 -13.83 -18.62
C ASN A 53 -2.15 -12.96 -18.02
N GLN A 54 -2.98 -13.51 -17.13
CA GLN A 54 -4.09 -12.80 -16.49
C GLN A 54 -3.99 -12.83 -14.96
N PRO A 55 -4.31 -11.72 -14.27
CA PRO A 55 -4.22 -11.65 -12.82
C PRO A 55 -5.32 -12.50 -12.16
N LEU A 56 -4.91 -13.57 -11.47
CA LEU A 56 -5.81 -14.49 -10.77
C LEU A 56 -6.44 -13.90 -9.49
N ILE A 57 -5.85 -12.85 -8.93
CA ILE A 57 -6.36 -12.14 -7.75
C ILE A 57 -6.62 -10.68 -8.12
N LYS A 58 -7.90 -10.30 -8.16
CA LYS A 58 -8.33 -8.94 -8.48
C LYS A 58 -8.65 -8.17 -7.21
N THR A 59 -8.12 -6.95 -7.12
CA THR A 59 -8.56 -5.97 -6.10
C THR A 59 -9.82 -5.29 -6.61
N VAL A 60 -10.87 -5.27 -5.80
CA VAL A 60 -12.01 -4.40 -6.01
C VAL A 60 -11.90 -3.26 -4.99
N ARG A 61 -11.48 -2.10 -5.50
CA ARG A 61 -11.19 -0.88 -4.72
C ARG A 61 -12.22 -0.63 -3.63
N GLY A 62 -11.76 -0.44 -2.39
CA GLY A 62 -12.60 -0.10 -1.25
C GLY A 62 -13.58 -1.19 -0.78
N ARG A 63 -13.53 -2.38 -1.38
CA ARG A 63 -14.39 -3.52 -0.98
C ARG A 63 -13.56 -4.71 -0.53
N GLY A 64 -12.51 -5.07 -1.28
CA GLY A 64 -11.67 -6.23 -0.95
C GLY A 64 -11.12 -6.93 -2.19
N PHE A 65 -11.04 -8.25 -2.13
CA PHE A 65 -10.35 -9.07 -3.14
C PHE A 65 -11.25 -10.21 -3.63
N CYS A 66 -11.09 -10.61 -4.89
CA CYS A 66 -11.73 -11.79 -5.44
C CYS A 66 -10.75 -12.63 -6.27
N PHE A 67 -11.00 -13.94 -6.29
CA PHE A 67 -10.30 -14.86 -7.17
C PHE A 67 -11.03 -14.93 -8.52
N VAL A 68 -10.29 -14.76 -9.62
CA VAL A 68 -10.84 -14.77 -10.99
C VAL A 68 -10.07 -15.81 -11.83
N PRO A 69 -10.59 -17.03 -11.96
CA PRO A 69 -10.07 -18.01 -12.90
C PRO A 69 -10.67 -17.72 -14.28
N ASP A 70 -9.84 -17.25 -15.22
CA ASP A 70 -10.17 -16.91 -16.62
C ASP A 70 -11.21 -15.78 -16.80
N ALA A 71 -10.75 -14.64 -17.33
CA ALA A 71 -11.55 -13.43 -17.48
C ALA A 71 -12.63 -13.56 -18.57
N HIS A 72 -13.77 -14.16 -18.23
CA HIS A 72 -15.06 -13.82 -18.80
C HIS A 72 -16.12 -13.84 -17.69
N GLU A 73 -16.88 -12.75 -17.57
CA GLU A 73 -17.92 -12.45 -16.57
C GLU A 73 -17.45 -12.04 -15.17
N ILE A 74 -17.24 -10.73 -15.00
CA ILE A 74 -17.72 -10.06 -13.78
C ILE A 74 -19.05 -9.42 -14.19
N ILE A 75 -20.15 -10.06 -13.83
CA ILE A 75 -21.49 -9.47 -13.91
C ILE A 75 -21.51 -8.28 -12.94
N ASP A 76 -21.81 -7.11 -13.48
CA ASP A 76 -22.08 -5.91 -12.69
C ASP A 76 -23.43 -6.08 -11.98
N VAL A 77 -23.41 -6.49 -10.71
CA VAL A 77 -24.61 -6.67 -9.88
C VAL A 77 -25.15 -5.35 -9.33
N SER A 78 -24.73 -4.19 -9.86
CA SER A 78 -25.31 -2.90 -9.48
C SER A 78 -26.73 -2.64 -10.03
N SER A 79 -27.31 -3.56 -10.82
CA SER A 79 -28.57 -3.34 -11.53
C SER A 79 -29.81 -4.13 -11.05
N GLN A 80 -29.77 -4.92 -9.96
CA GLN A 80 -30.91 -5.80 -9.59
C GLN A 80 -31.57 -5.61 -8.21
N PHE A 81 -31.28 -4.56 -7.45
CA PHE A 81 -32.09 -4.20 -6.27
C PHE A 81 -33.05 -3.05 -6.59
N GLY A 82 -33.93 -3.30 -7.56
CA GLY A 82 -35.14 -2.53 -7.82
C GLY A 82 -36.37 -3.33 -7.43
N ASN A 83 -36.96 -2.97 -6.29
CA ASN A 83 -38.38 -3.15 -5.93
C ASN A 83 -38.99 -4.57 -6.05
N ARG A 84 -39.04 -5.31 -4.95
CA ARG A 84 -40.06 -6.36 -4.75
C ARG A 84 -40.77 -6.17 -3.42
N ASN A 85 -41.93 -5.54 -3.52
CA ASN A 85 -43.02 -5.66 -2.57
C ASN A 85 -43.50 -7.12 -2.59
N VAL A 86 -43.52 -7.78 -1.44
CA VAL A 86 -44.17 -9.10 -1.30
C VAL A 86 -45.23 -8.96 -0.23
N ASP A 87 -46.47 -8.86 -0.70
CA ASP A 87 -47.66 -9.16 0.08
C ASP A 87 -47.52 -10.57 0.67
N SER A 88 -47.70 -10.70 1.99
CA SER A 88 -48.03 -11.98 2.59
C SER A 88 -49.18 -11.83 3.56
N MET A 89 -50.31 -12.31 3.08
CA MET A 89 -51.59 -12.41 3.73
C MET A 89 -51.58 -13.59 4.71
N ALA A 90 -52.01 -13.29 5.95
CA ALA A 90 -52.71 -14.12 6.92
C ALA A 90 -52.26 -15.58 7.18
N LEU A 91 -52.10 -15.92 8.46
CA LEU A 91 -52.93 -16.92 9.16
C LEU A 91 -52.78 -16.81 10.70
N THR A 92 -53.84 -17.22 11.38
CA THR A 92 -54.29 -16.94 12.76
C THR A 92 -53.57 -17.70 13.89
N PRO A 93 -53.70 -17.23 15.16
CA PRO A 93 -53.17 -17.91 16.34
C PRO A 93 -54.18 -18.93 16.90
N THR A 94 -53.68 -20.03 17.46
CA THR A 94 -54.44 -20.85 18.42
C THR A 94 -53.59 -21.10 19.65
N ASP A 95 -54.14 -20.68 20.79
CA ASP A 95 -53.66 -20.95 22.14
C ASP A 95 -53.68 -22.45 22.46
N THR A 96 -52.67 -22.94 23.17
CA THR A 96 -52.79 -23.39 24.58
C THR A 96 -51.54 -24.16 25.01
N LEU A 97 -50.94 -23.78 26.14
CA LEU A 97 -50.89 -24.60 27.36
C LEU A 97 -50.05 -23.91 28.45
N ALA A 98 -50.63 -23.90 29.65
CA ALA A 98 -50.04 -23.40 30.88
C ALA A 98 -49.05 -24.43 31.48
N GLY A 99 -47.93 -23.93 32.05
CA GLY A 99 -47.00 -24.71 32.87
C GLY A 99 -45.89 -23.83 33.46
N ARG A 100 -45.77 -23.78 34.79
CA ARG A 100 -45.06 -22.75 35.57
C ARG A 100 -43.65 -23.18 36.00
N ARG A 101 -42.65 -22.42 35.54
CA ARG A 101 -41.39 -21.95 36.18
C ARG A 101 -40.25 -22.90 36.61
N SER A 102 -39.09 -22.70 35.96
CA SER A 102 -37.77 -22.52 36.61
C SER A 102 -37.22 -21.14 36.24
N ASN A 103 -36.76 -20.39 37.24
CA ASN A 103 -36.81 -18.93 37.28
C ASN A 103 -35.45 -18.25 36.98
N ARG A 104 -34.66 -18.76 36.02
CA ARG A 104 -33.32 -18.23 35.69
C ARG A 104 -33.20 -17.55 34.32
N PHE A 105 -34.19 -17.68 33.45
CA PHE A 105 -34.17 -17.06 32.11
C PHE A 105 -34.76 -15.64 32.06
N ILE A 106 -35.54 -15.23 33.07
CA ILE A 106 -36.27 -13.94 33.05
C ILE A 106 -35.31 -12.74 33.18
N TRP A 107 -34.20 -12.87 33.92
CA TRP A 107 -33.24 -11.77 34.05
C TRP A 107 -32.40 -11.56 32.78
N ILE A 108 -32.13 -12.63 32.02
CA ILE A 108 -31.33 -12.55 30.79
C ILE A 108 -32.18 -11.95 29.66
N PHE A 109 -33.45 -12.36 29.53
CA PHE A 109 -34.35 -11.79 28.53
C PHE A 109 -34.78 -10.36 28.83
N SER A 110 -34.98 -9.99 30.10
CA SER A 110 -35.26 -8.60 30.46
C SER A 110 -34.09 -7.67 30.17
N LEU A 111 -32.84 -8.11 30.36
CA LEU A 111 -31.66 -7.32 30.00
C LEU A 111 -31.48 -7.24 28.48
N LEU A 112 -31.71 -8.33 27.74
CA LEU A 112 -31.64 -8.33 26.28
C LEU A 112 -32.73 -7.44 25.67
N LEU A 113 -33.96 -7.50 26.20
CA LEU A 113 -35.09 -6.68 25.75
C LEU A 113 -34.86 -5.20 26.09
N PHE A 114 -34.24 -4.89 27.24
CA PHE A 114 -33.89 -3.52 27.61
C PHE A 114 -32.75 -2.99 26.74
N ILE A 115 -31.76 -3.81 26.38
CA ILE A 115 -30.69 -3.43 25.44
C ILE A 115 -31.26 -3.24 24.04
N THR A 116 -32.12 -4.13 23.53
CA THR A 116 -32.75 -3.96 22.21
C THR A 116 -33.73 -2.79 22.19
N ALA A 117 -34.44 -2.53 23.28
CA ALA A 117 -35.34 -1.37 23.39
C ALA A 117 -34.54 -0.08 23.58
N PHE A 118 -33.40 -0.10 24.28
CA PHE A 118 -32.54 1.07 24.42
C PHE A 118 -31.79 1.38 23.12
N VAL A 119 -31.30 0.36 22.42
CA VAL A 119 -30.71 0.50 21.08
C VAL A 119 -31.78 0.89 20.07
N GLY A 120 -32.98 0.30 20.14
CA GLY A 120 -34.11 0.62 19.27
C GLY A 120 -34.63 2.04 19.48
N VAL A 121 -34.81 2.48 20.73
CA VAL A 121 -35.19 3.87 21.06
C VAL A 121 -34.06 4.81 20.65
N ARG A 122 -32.78 4.47 20.88
CA ARG A 122 -31.66 5.24 20.30
C ARG A 122 -31.74 5.27 18.78
N TYR A 123 -32.12 4.20 18.08
CA TYR A 123 -32.20 4.19 16.63
C TYR A 123 -33.42 4.98 16.09
N LEU A 124 -34.53 4.98 16.84
CA LEU A 124 -35.77 5.68 16.52
C LEU A 124 -35.77 7.16 16.95
N THR A 125 -34.96 7.54 17.95
CA THR A 125 -34.80 8.91 18.44
C THR A 125 -33.43 9.51 18.15
N SER A 126 -32.52 8.76 17.54
CA SER A 126 -31.35 9.38 16.89
C SER A 126 -31.93 10.17 15.73
N PRO A 127 -31.72 11.49 15.67
CA PRO A 127 -31.99 12.20 14.43
C PRO A 127 -31.26 11.44 13.33
N THR A 128 -31.99 11.00 12.29
CA THR A 128 -31.37 10.58 11.05
C THR A 128 -30.51 11.76 10.62
N GLU A 129 -29.21 11.69 10.88
CA GLU A 129 -28.27 12.65 10.29
C GLU A 129 -28.53 12.57 8.79
N PRO A 130 -28.94 13.66 8.13
CA PRO A 130 -29.01 13.66 6.68
C PRO A 130 -27.63 13.22 6.19
N ALA A 131 -27.60 12.26 5.26
CA ALA A 131 -26.35 11.78 4.65
C ALA A 131 -25.44 12.98 4.38
N ALA A 132 -24.24 12.97 4.98
CA ALA A 132 -23.30 14.07 4.86
C ALA A 132 -23.16 14.43 3.37
N PRO A 133 -23.31 15.71 2.99
CA PRO A 133 -23.44 16.10 1.59
C PRO A 133 -22.18 15.71 0.81
N SER A 134 -22.32 15.66 -0.53
CA SER A 134 -21.28 15.39 -1.55
C SER A 134 -19.90 16.02 -1.29
N GLN A 135 -19.86 17.07 -0.48
CA GLN A 135 -18.67 17.70 0.08
C GLN A 135 -17.72 16.72 0.78
N SER A 136 -18.21 15.78 1.60
CA SER A 136 -17.35 14.81 2.31
C SER A 136 -16.64 13.81 1.37
N LEU A 137 -17.30 13.40 0.28
CA LEU A 137 -16.71 12.55 -0.73
C LEU A 137 -15.71 13.32 -1.61
N HIS A 138 -16.06 14.56 -1.98
CA HIS A 138 -15.18 15.45 -2.72
C HIS A 138 -13.90 15.75 -1.94
N ASP A 139 -14.02 16.07 -0.64
CA ASP A 139 -12.88 16.30 0.25
C ASP A 139 -11.97 15.06 0.34
N SER A 140 -12.55 13.86 0.36
CA SER A 140 -11.80 12.60 0.34
C SER A 140 -11.05 12.36 -0.97
N VAL A 141 -11.66 12.68 -2.12
CA VAL A 141 -11.02 12.56 -3.45
C VAL A 141 -9.91 13.59 -3.62
N GLN A 142 -10.19 14.85 -3.26
CA GLN A 142 -9.22 15.94 -3.34
C GLN A 142 -8.03 15.67 -2.43
N HIS A 143 -8.26 15.19 -1.21
CA HIS A 143 -7.20 14.80 -0.29
C HIS A 143 -6.29 13.71 -0.88
N ARG A 144 -6.86 12.67 -1.50
CA ARG A 144 -6.07 11.63 -2.19
C ARG A 144 -5.26 12.20 -3.35
N LEU A 145 -5.83 13.10 -4.14
CA LEU A 145 -5.14 13.75 -5.24
C LEU A 145 -3.96 14.59 -4.74
N ASP A 146 -4.16 15.38 -3.70
CA ASP A 146 -3.12 16.20 -3.09
C ASP A 146 -1.96 15.33 -2.55
N THR A 147 -2.29 14.19 -1.93
CA THR A 147 -1.31 13.19 -1.46
C THR A 147 -0.53 12.58 -2.63
N MET A 148 -1.20 12.17 -3.71
CA MET A 148 -0.52 11.63 -4.89
C MET A 148 0.36 12.67 -5.60
N LEU A 149 -0.06 13.94 -5.65
CA LEU A 149 0.78 15.04 -6.13
C LEU A 149 2.01 15.26 -5.24
N ALA A 150 1.88 15.12 -3.91
CA ALA A 150 3.01 15.18 -2.99
C ALA A 150 4.00 14.02 -3.19
N LEU A 151 3.49 12.81 -3.39
CA LEU A 151 4.29 11.64 -3.76
C LEU A 151 5.03 11.88 -5.08
N GLN A 152 4.35 12.37 -6.11
CA GLN A 152 4.96 12.66 -7.42
C GLN A 152 6.09 13.70 -7.31
N ARG A 153 5.90 14.77 -6.52
CA ARG A 153 6.95 15.77 -6.27
C ARG A 153 8.18 15.14 -5.62
N SER A 154 7.97 14.28 -4.62
CA SER A 154 9.06 13.60 -3.91
C SER A 154 9.78 12.58 -4.80
N LEU A 155 9.04 11.80 -5.59
CA LEU A 155 9.60 10.90 -6.62
C LEU A 155 10.47 11.69 -7.60
N LYS A 156 9.96 12.80 -8.15
CA LYS A 156 10.71 13.66 -9.07
C LYS A 156 12.00 14.22 -8.43
N LEU A 157 11.92 14.68 -7.18
CA LEU A 157 13.10 15.17 -6.44
C LEU A 157 14.16 14.08 -6.31
N THR A 158 13.76 12.88 -5.87
CA THR A 158 14.70 11.75 -5.69
C THR A 158 15.33 11.33 -7.02
N LYS A 159 14.54 11.26 -8.10
CA LYS A 159 15.02 10.94 -9.44
C LYS A 159 16.04 11.95 -9.96
N THR A 160 15.73 13.24 -9.91
CA THR A 160 16.65 14.30 -10.35
C THR A 160 17.95 14.29 -9.55
N ALA A 161 17.87 14.07 -8.24
CA ALA A 161 19.04 13.96 -7.38
C ALA A 161 19.88 12.72 -7.68
N PHE A 162 19.24 11.58 -7.92
CA PHE A 162 19.90 10.33 -8.30
C PHE A 162 20.65 10.50 -9.62
N GLU A 163 20.01 11.06 -10.65
CA GLU A 163 20.65 11.30 -11.94
C GLU A 163 21.84 12.27 -11.84
N ALA A 164 21.71 13.33 -11.03
CA ALA A 164 22.81 14.25 -10.76
C ALA A 164 23.99 13.58 -10.04
N GLN A 165 23.70 12.73 -9.06
CA GLN A 165 24.70 11.92 -8.38
C GLN A 165 25.41 10.97 -9.35
N VAL A 166 24.66 10.26 -10.20
CA VAL A 166 25.19 9.32 -11.20
C VAL A 166 26.16 10.03 -12.14
N ARG A 167 25.83 11.23 -12.63
CA ARG A 167 26.75 12.02 -13.47
C ARG A 167 28.08 12.32 -12.79
N ARG A 168 28.06 12.75 -11.52
CA ARG A 168 29.29 13.02 -10.75
C ARG A 168 30.09 11.74 -10.48
N ARG A 169 29.40 10.64 -10.19
CA ARG A 169 30.01 9.33 -10.00
C ARG A 169 30.71 8.83 -11.26
N ASP A 170 30.06 8.97 -12.42
CA ASP A 170 30.60 8.48 -13.68
C ASP A 170 31.81 9.30 -14.14
N GLU A 171 31.78 10.63 -13.96
CA GLU A 171 32.95 11.50 -14.14
C GLU A 171 34.14 11.06 -13.26
N LEU A 172 33.89 10.77 -11.98
CA LEU A 172 34.92 10.27 -11.08
C LEU A 172 35.44 8.88 -11.52
N ALA A 173 34.57 8.03 -12.05
CA ALA A 173 34.94 6.70 -12.50
C ALA A 173 35.82 6.72 -13.76
N GLU A 174 35.60 7.66 -14.67
CA GLU A 174 36.50 7.90 -15.81
C GLU A 174 37.89 8.30 -15.32
N ALA A 175 37.98 9.20 -14.34
CA ALA A 175 39.25 9.61 -13.73
C ALA A 175 39.96 8.44 -13.02
N ILE A 176 39.21 7.61 -12.29
CA ILE A 176 39.73 6.40 -11.64
C ILE A 176 40.23 5.40 -12.69
N ALA A 177 39.46 5.13 -13.73
CA ALA A 177 39.82 4.16 -14.77
C ALA A 177 41.12 4.54 -15.49
N ALA A 178 41.36 5.84 -15.70
CA ALA A 178 42.58 6.35 -16.33
C ALA A 178 43.82 6.18 -15.44
N LYS A 179 43.66 6.19 -14.11
CA LYS A 179 44.77 6.16 -13.14
C LYS A 179 45.01 4.77 -12.55
N GLN A 180 43.95 4.02 -12.30
CA GLN A 180 43.91 2.73 -11.60
C GLN A 180 42.83 1.81 -12.20
N PRO A 181 43.04 1.30 -13.42
CA PRO A 181 42.08 0.46 -14.12
C PRO A 181 41.72 -0.83 -13.36
N GLU A 182 42.61 -1.35 -12.51
CA GLU A 182 42.38 -2.52 -11.67
C GLU A 182 41.19 -2.36 -10.72
N LEU A 183 40.92 -1.14 -10.25
CA LEU A 183 39.80 -0.84 -9.34
C LEU A 183 38.43 -0.90 -10.04
N MET A 184 38.39 -0.92 -11.38
CA MET A 184 37.13 -0.99 -12.13
C MET A 184 36.43 -2.35 -11.99
N SER A 185 37.16 -3.39 -11.57
CA SER A 185 36.61 -4.71 -11.25
C SER A 185 35.76 -4.73 -9.97
N LEU A 186 35.94 -3.75 -9.08
CA LEU A 186 35.27 -3.70 -7.79
C LEU A 186 33.88 -3.07 -7.89
N GLY A 187 32.99 -3.44 -6.96
CA GLY A 187 31.73 -2.74 -6.73
C GLY A 187 31.96 -1.28 -6.28
N TRP A 188 30.98 -0.42 -6.50
CA TRP A 188 31.12 1.04 -6.29
C TRP A 188 31.58 1.43 -4.89
N GLU A 189 30.97 0.87 -3.84
CA GLU A 189 31.30 1.22 -2.45
C GLU A 189 32.76 0.89 -2.13
N GLN A 190 33.23 -0.28 -2.55
CA GLN A 190 34.61 -0.73 -2.34
C GLN A 190 35.60 0.07 -3.18
N ARG A 191 35.29 0.28 -4.47
CA ARG A 191 36.10 1.09 -5.39
C ARG A 191 36.37 2.47 -4.83
N LEU A 192 35.30 3.18 -4.46
CA LEU A 192 35.39 4.55 -3.96
C LEU A 192 36.12 4.60 -2.61
N ARG A 193 35.86 3.64 -1.71
CA ARG A 193 36.57 3.55 -0.43
C ARG A 193 38.09 3.36 -0.60
N GLN A 194 38.50 2.50 -1.53
CA GLN A 194 39.92 2.25 -1.79
C GLN A 194 40.60 3.44 -2.50
N TYR A 195 39.89 4.12 -3.40
CA TYR A 195 40.44 5.24 -4.16
C TYR A 195 40.49 6.56 -3.37
N GLN A 196 39.54 6.81 -2.47
CA GLN A 196 39.41 8.12 -1.79
C GLN A 196 40.69 8.64 -1.11
N PRO A 197 41.49 7.83 -0.39
CA PRO A 197 42.66 8.34 0.35
C PRO A 197 43.74 9.00 -0.53
N GLN A 198 43.83 8.58 -1.78
CA GLN A 198 44.84 9.00 -2.76
C GLN A 198 44.28 9.99 -3.82
N SER A 199 43.02 10.39 -3.68
CA SER A 199 42.35 11.30 -4.62
C SER A 199 42.91 12.73 -4.56
N THR A 200 42.87 13.43 -5.69
CA THR A 200 43.26 14.85 -5.78
C THR A 200 42.24 15.75 -5.06
N ALA A 201 42.57 17.03 -4.86
CA ALA A 201 41.62 17.98 -4.26
C ALA A 201 40.32 18.11 -5.08
N ASP A 202 40.42 18.19 -6.41
CA ASP A 202 39.26 18.27 -7.30
C ASP A 202 38.41 16.99 -7.25
N GLU A 203 39.05 15.82 -7.18
CA GLU A 203 38.34 14.55 -7.04
C GLU A 203 37.64 14.44 -5.68
N LYS A 204 38.28 14.86 -4.59
CA LYS A 204 37.65 14.93 -3.26
C LYS A 204 36.40 15.81 -3.28
N PHE A 205 36.44 16.93 -4.00
CA PHE A 205 35.26 17.76 -4.19
C PHE A 205 34.14 17.05 -4.97
N ILE A 206 34.46 16.16 -5.92
CA ILE A 206 33.47 15.30 -6.57
C ILE A 206 32.88 14.28 -5.58
N PHE A 207 33.71 13.63 -4.74
CA PHE A 207 33.24 12.75 -3.66
C PHE A 207 32.23 13.46 -2.74
N GLU A 208 32.53 14.69 -2.32
CA GLU A 208 31.67 15.52 -1.50
C GLU A 208 30.33 15.84 -2.18
N GLN A 209 30.36 16.19 -3.48
CA GLN A 209 29.14 16.42 -4.25
C GLN A 209 28.25 15.17 -4.35
N ILE A 210 28.85 13.99 -4.62
CA ILE A 210 28.12 12.72 -4.66
C ILE A 210 27.45 12.47 -3.30
N ARG A 211 28.21 12.63 -2.21
CA ARG A 211 27.69 12.48 -0.84
C ARG A 211 26.59 13.48 -0.53
N ALA A 212 26.72 14.74 -0.95
CA ALA A 212 25.74 15.79 -0.75
C ALA A 212 24.40 15.47 -1.42
N PHE A 213 24.41 14.87 -2.62
CA PHE A 213 23.17 14.36 -3.24
C PHE A 213 22.54 13.22 -2.44
N THR A 214 23.34 12.30 -1.88
CA THR A 214 22.85 11.21 -1.00
C THR A 214 22.21 11.76 0.28
N SER A 215 22.95 12.58 1.03
CA SER A 215 22.54 13.06 2.35
C SER A 215 21.56 14.23 2.33
N GLY A 216 21.40 14.90 1.18
CA GLY A 216 20.50 16.01 0.99
C GLY A 216 19.19 15.57 0.31
N PRO A 217 19.04 15.84 -0.99
CA PRO A 217 17.77 15.66 -1.69
C PRO A 217 17.27 14.20 -1.75
N LEU A 218 18.16 13.20 -1.89
CA LEU A 218 17.75 11.79 -1.87
C LEU A 218 17.20 11.40 -0.50
N LEU A 219 17.95 11.66 0.57
CA LEU A 219 17.49 11.39 1.94
C LEU A 219 16.15 12.09 2.24
N LYS A 220 16.06 13.38 1.90
CA LYS A 220 14.85 14.17 2.14
C LYS A 220 13.64 13.57 1.42
N GLY A 221 13.76 13.35 0.11
CA GLY A 221 12.67 12.81 -0.70
C GLY A 221 12.29 11.39 -0.28
N ASN A 222 13.26 10.53 0.04
CA ASN A 222 12.99 9.17 0.50
C ASN A 222 12.24 9.13 1.84
N ARG A 223 12.60 10.00 2.79
CA ARG A 223 11.85 10.13 4.07
C ARG A 223 10.43 10.64 3.86
N GLU A 224 10.26 11.61 2.97
CA GLU A 224 8.95 12.17 2.65
C GLU A 224 8.06 11.13 1.97
N LEU A 225 8.59 10.38 1.00
CA LEU A 225 7.88 9.26 0.37
C LEU A 225 7.45 8.21 1.39
N LEU A 226 8.38 7.77 2.25
CA LEU A 226 8.05 6.74 3.26
C LEU A 226 6.98 7.25 4.22
N ALA A 227 7.11 8.49 4.72
CA ALA A 227 6.15 9.09 5.63
C ALA A 227 4.75 9.26 5.01
N LEU A 228 4.66 9.59 3.71
CA LEU A 228 3.40 9.66 2.99
C LEU A 228 2.77 8.27 2.86
N LEU A 229 3.55 7.26 2.46
CA LEU A 229 3.06 5.89 2.33
C LEU A 229 2.62 5.27 3.67
N ASP A 230 3.30 5.60 4.76
CA ASP A 230 2.93 5.14 6.11
C ASP A 230 1.64 5.78 6.62
N LYS A 231 1.43 7.07 6.31
CA LYS A 231 0.22 7.81 6.71
C LYS A 231 -1.01 7.48 5.88
N HIS A 232 -0.80 6.97 4.67
CA HIS A 232 -1.86 6.76 3.68
C HIS A 232 -1.87 5.31 3.16
N PRO A 233 -2.18 4.31 4.01
CA PRO A 233 -2.19 2.90 3.63
C PRO A 233 -3.24 2.57 2.55
N GLU A 234 -4.26 3.40 2.36
CA GLU A 234 -5.23 3.27 1.27
C GLU A 234 -4.56 3.32 -0.12
N LEU A 235 -3.39 3.94 -0.24
CA LEU A 235 -2.68 4.07 -1.52
C LEU A 235 -2.15 2.73 -2.04
N TYR A 236 -1.88 1.76 -1.17
CA TYR A 236 -1.43 0.42 -1.60
C TYR A 236 -2.49 -0.32 -2.43
N GLU A 237 -3.76 0.08 -2.34
CA GLU A 237 -4.84 -0.44 -3.19
C GLU A 237 -4.93 0.27 -4.54
N GLU A 238 -4.29 1.43 -4.68
CA GLU A 238 -4.35 2.27 -5.87
C GLU A 238 -3.24 1.99 -6.86
N ILE A 239 -2.03 1.69 -6.36
CA ILE A 239 -0.81 1.47 -7.14
C ILE A 239 -0.05 0.27 -6.55
N ASP A 240 0.02 -0.83 -7.30
CA ASP A 240 0.61 -2.10 -6.85
C ASP A 240 2.11 -1.96 -6.49
N LEU A 241 2.82 -1.04 -7.14
CA LEU A 241 4.25 -0.81 -6.94
C LEU A 241 4.58 -0.09 -5.62
N PHE A 242 3.60 0.52 -4.92
CA PHE A 242 3.89 1.24 -3.68
C PHE A 242 4.40 0.36 -2.56
N LEU A 243 4.00 -0.90 -2.51
CA LEU A 243 4.53 -1.84 -1.52
C LEU A 243 6.03 -2.13 -1.76
N GLN A 244 6.43 -2.24 -3.02
CA GLN A 244 7.84 -2.40 -3.38
C GLN A 244 8.62 -1.12 -3.08
N LEU A 245 8.05 0.05 -3.40
CA LEU A 245 8.65 1.34 -3.07
C LEU A 245 8.87 1.47 -1.56
N HIS A 246 7.85 1.16 -0.77
CA HIS A 246 7.91 1.19 0.70
C HIS A 246 9.04 0.31 1.24
N SER A 247 9.10 -0.95 0.78
CA SER A 247 10.15 -1.90 1.20
C SER A 247 11.56 -1.39 0.85
N HIS A 248 11.73 -0.85 -0.37
CA HIS A 248 12.98 -0.23 -0.80
C HIS A 248 13.36 0.94 0.11
N LEU A 249 12.43 1.88 0.35
CA LEU A 249 12.68 3.07 1.15
C LEU A 249 13.08 2.73 2.60
N GLN A 250 12.41 1.76 3.22
CA GLN A 250 12.75 1.32 4.59
C GLN A 250 14.20 0.81 4.67
N ILE A 251 14.60 -0.05 3.74
CA ILE A 251 15.95 -0.62 3.72
C ILE A 251 16.99 0.45 3.39
N TRP A 252 16.69 1.32 2.41
CA TRP A 252 17.58 2.43 2.03
C TRP A 252 17.82 3.36 3.22
N LEU A 253 16.76 3.78 3.91
CA LEU A 253 16.83 4.69 5.04
C LEU A 253 17.52 4.05 6.24
N ASN A 254 17.27 2.76 6.51
CA ASN A 254 18.00 2.04 7.55
C ASN A 254 19.50 1.95 7.23
N LYS A 255 19.88 1.59 6.00
CA LYS A 255 21.30 1.57 5.60
C LYS A 255 21.92 2.97 5.66
N TYR A 256 21.15 4.01 5.33
CA TYR A 256 21.60 5.39 5.48
C TYR A 256 21.91 5.71 6.96
N ASP A 257 20.94 5.48 7.85
CA ASP A 257 21.04 5.87 9.25
C ASP A 257 22.07 5.04 10.02
N GLN A 258 22.18 3.74 9.73
CA GLN A 258 23.05 2.81 10.46
C GLN A 258 24.47 2.72 9.89
N VAL A 259 24.67 2.99 8.60
CA VAL A 259 25.97 2.82 7.92
C VAL A 259 26.44 4.15 7.33
N PHE A 260 25.75 4.65 6.30
CA PHE A 260 26.25 5.77 5.50
C PHE A 260 26.57 7.03 6.32
N ARG A 261 25.74 7.35 7.31
CA ARG A 261 25.93 8.51 8.19
C ARG A 261 27.24 8.43 8.98
N HIS A 262 27.66 7.23 9.38
CA HIS A 262 28.82 6.99 10.24
C HIS A 262 30.13 6.78 9.45
N HIS A 263 30.02 6.63 8.13
CA HIS A 263 31.13 6.38 7.22
C HIS A 263 31.33 7.57 6.25
N PRO A 264 32.05 8.63 6.65
CA PRO A 264 32.28 9.80 5.80
C PRO A 264 33.05 9.48 4.51
N GLU A 265 33.80 8.38 4.49
CA GLU A 265 34.49 7.86 3.31
C GLU A 265 33.54 7.25 2.26
N MET A 266 32.30 6.93 2.62
CA MET A 266 31.29 6.49 1.66
C MET A 266 30.67 7.69 0.92
N ALA A 267 30.79 7.73 -0.40
CA ALA A 267 30.13 8.75 -1.22
C ALA A 267 28.76 8.30 -1.75
N VAL A 268 28.64 7.03 -2.12
CA VAL A 268 27.40 6.45 -2.66
C VAL A 268 26.70 5.56 -1.63
N LEU A 269 25.38 5.46 -1.75
CA LEU A 269 24.54 4.53 -1.02
C LEU A 269 23.63 3.82 -2.01
N TYR A 270 23.97 2.58 -2.33
CA TYR A 270 23.12 1.73 -3.17
C TYR A 270 22.44 0.67 -2.33
N ILE A 271 21.16 0.45 -2.64
CA ILE A 271 20.44 -0.77 -2.29
C ILE A 271 19.71 -1.25 -3.54
N GLY A 272 19.66 -2.55 -3.76
CA GLY A 272 19.12 -3.07 -5.02
C GLY A 272 19.16 -4.58 -5.17
N VAL A 273 19.70 -5.06 -6.29
CA VAL A 273 19.70 -6.48 -6.69
C VAL A 273 20.39 -7.36 -5.66
N GLU A 274 21.51 -6.91 -5.10
CA GLU A 274 22.26 -7.65 -4.06
C GLU A 274 21.46 -7.76 -2.75
N ASP A 275 20.66 -6.75 -2.42
CA ASP A 275 19.81 -6.71 -1.21
C ASP A 275 18.39 -7.26 -1.46
N GLY A 276 18.07 -7.68 -2.69
CA GLY A 276 16.76 -8.20 -3.08
C GLY A 276 15.62 -7.17 -3.12
N VAL A 277 15.92 -5.86 -3.00
CA VAL A 277 14.91 -4.78 -2.92
C VAL A 277 15.19 -3.65 -3.91
N PRO A 278 15.09 -3.92 -5.23
CA PRO A 278 15.29 -2.88 -6.23
C PRO A 278 14.22 -1.81 -6.13
N PHE A 279 14.59 -0.57 -6.47
CA PHE A 279 13.63 0.51 -6.66
C PHE A 279 12.62 0.11 -7.74
N PRO A 280 11.31 0.26 -7.52
CA PRO A 280 10.30 -0.18 -8.49
C PRO A 280 10.40 0.64 -9.77
N THR A 281 10.77 -0.01 -10.87
CA THR A 281 10.77 0.61 -12.20
C THR A 281 9.33 0.96 -12.57
N GLU A 282 9.12 2.11 -13.24
CA GLU A 282 7.81 2.62 -13.67
C GLU A 282 6.87 3.19 -12.59
N ILE A 283 7.28 3.27 -11.32
CA ILE A 283 6.43 3.88 -10.28
C ILE A 283 6.03 5.32 -10.62
N ASP A 284 6.95 6.11 -11.18
CA ASP A 284 6.68 7.48 -11.65
C ASP A 284 5.49 7.52 -12.62
N LYS A 285 5.47 6.57 -13.57
CA LYS A 285 4.47 6.46 -14.63
C LYS A 285 3.11 6.08 -14.06
N GLN A 286 3.04 5.08 -13.17
CA GLN A 286 1.76 4.69 -12.55
C GLN A 286 1.16 5.83 -11.71
N VAL A 287 1.99 6.59 -10.99
CA VAL A 287 1.54 7.77 -10.24
C VAL A 287 1.01 8.85 -11.19
N GLU A 288 1.74 9.14 -12.27
CA GLU A 288 1.31 10.12 -13.27
C GLU A 288 0.00 9.73 -13.96
N GLU A 289 -0.14 8.48 -14.40
CA GLU A 289 -1.36 7.95 -14.99
C GLU A 289 -2.55 8.03 -14.02
N TRP A 290 -2.33 7.69 -12.74
CA TRP A 290 -3.36 7.79 -11.70
C TRP A 290 -3.85 9.22 -11.51
N ILE A 291 -2.93 10.19 -11.48
CA ILE A 291 -3.22 11.63 -11.32
C ILE A 291 -4.00 12.14 -12.54
N ASN A 292 -3.50 11.88 -13.75
CA ASN A 292 -4.11 12.33 -15.00
C ASN A 292 -5.55 11.80 -15.16
N ALA A 293 -5.79 10.56 -14.76
CA ALA A 293 -7.11 9.95 -14.79
C ALA A 293 -8.13 10.59 -13.83
N ARG A 294 -7.70 11.42 -12.86
CA ARG A 294 -8.55 12.01 -11.82
C ARG A 294 -8.59 13.54 -11.84
N GLN A 295 -7.61 14.21 -12.43
CA GLN A 295 -7.66 15.65 -12.71
C GLN A 295 -8.73 16.01 -13.75
N THR A 296 -9.08 15.08 -14.64
CA THR A 296 -10.14 15.26 -15.63
C THR A 296 -11.54 15.38 -15.01
N TYR A 297 -11.76 14.87 -13.79
CA TYR A 297 -13.05 14.94 -13.10
C TYR A 297 -13.28 16.21 -12.27
N THR A 298 -12.25 17.02 -12.04
CA THR A 298 -12.33 18.25 -11.23
C THR A 298 -12.57 19.53 -12.05
N THR A 299 -12.72 19.41 -13.37
CA THR A 299 -12.80 20.56 -14.29
C THR A 299 -14.18 20.71 -14.98
N GLU A 300 -15.17 19.90 -14.59
CA GLU A 300 -16.59 20.03 -14.99
C GLU A 300 -17.44 20.44 -13.78
#